data_AF-A0A7K3SAP5-F1
#
_entry.id   AF-A0A7K3SAP5-F1
#
_cell.length_a   1.000
_cell.length_b   1.000
_cell.length_c   1.000
_cell.angle_alpha   90.00
_cell.angle_beta   90.00
_cell.angle_gamma   90.00
#
_symmetry.space_group_name_H-M   'P 1'
#
loop_
_entity.id
_entity.type
_entity.pdbx_description
1 polymer ?
#
loop_
_entity_poly.entity_id
_entity_poly.type
_entity_poly.pdbx_seq_one_letter_code
_entity_poly.pdbx_strand_id
1 'polypeptide(L)'
;MTTGNRAGTGAVGTVPPTEIERALSAAVGAGSADAVVELLARTRLYVLVARLHADIPGWTAPLPTIRDEATRRTCVPVLTQGMLPPWHPEWVFREVGLGELARTWPYDVRRLAVNHGTPYAAMADARPGRLKAWRKAAERLGGPEQGVLLTDSGGPLHGPLAHGLALGAHLAVTNGLIWNRLGAAYEDYAADRARLRRPWG
;
A
#
# COMPACT_ATOMS: atom_id res chain seq x y z
N MET A 1 27.17 19.48 -12.21
CA MET A 1 27.78 18.74 -11.08
C MET A 1 27.00 17.46 -10.92
N THR A 2 27.63 16.35 -11.29
CA THR A 2 27.04 15.02 -11.41
C THR A 2 27.47 14.22 -10.20
N THR A 3 26.55 13.81 -9.34
CA THR A 3 26.81 12.82 -8.29
C THR A 3 25.93 11.62 -8.56
N GLY A 4 26.42 10.72 -9.41
CA GLY A 4 25.92 9.37 -9.51
C GLY A 4 26.37 8.59 -8.28
N ASN A 5 25.42 8.04 -7.53
CA ASN A 5 25.71 7.05 -6.50
C ASN A 5 25.09 5.72 -6.92
N ARG A 6 25.85 4.94 -7.69
CA ARG A 6 25.60 3.51 -7.90
C ARG A 6 26.05 2.81 -6.61
N ALA A 7 25.12 2.47 -5.75
CA ALA A 7 25.33 1.43 -4.74
C ALA A 7 24.97 0.08 -5.36
N GLY A 8 25.96 -0.80 -5.43
CA GLY A 8 25.87 -2.11 -6.06
C GLY A 8 24.88 -3.05 -5.39
N THR A 9 24.35 -3.92 -6.24
CA THR A 9 23.58 -5.13 -5.96
C THR A 9 24.31 -6.06 -5.00
N GLY A 10 23.79 -6.17 -3.79
CA GLY A 10 23.82 -7.39 -3.00
C GLY A 10 22.38 -7.71 -2.62
N ALA A 11 21.74 -8.65 -3.31
CA ALA A 11 20.45 -9.18 -2.88
C ALA A 11 20.67 -10.03 -1.63
N VAL A 12 20.88 -9.37 -0.49
CA VAL A 12 20.55 -9.94 0.82
C VAL A 12 19.08 -10.31 0.72
N GLY A 13 18.72 -11.55 1.02
CA GLY A 13 17.33 -12.00 0.99
C GLY A 13 16.51 -11.17 1.96
N THR A 14 15.95 -10.06 1.47
CA THR A 14 15.09 -9.20 2.28
C THR A 14 13.86 -10.04 2.60
N VAL A 15 13.65 -10.30 3.89
CA VAL A 15 12.48 -11.03 4.36
C VAL A 15 11.27 -10.12 4.15
N PRO A 16 10.21 -10.58 3.45
CA PRO A 16 8.99 -9.79 3.25
C PRO A 16 8.43 -9.34 4.60
N PRO A 17 8.18 -8.04 4.81
CA PRO A 17 7.80 -7.56 6.13
C PRO A 17 6.47 -8.14 6.56
N THR A 18 5.49 -8.28 5.69
CA THR A 18 4.23 -8.94 6.04
C THR A 18 3.93 -10.11 5.10
N GLU A 19 2.90 -10.89 5.46
CA GLU A 19 2.38 -11.95 4.61
C GLU A 19 1.88 -11.42 3.26
N ILE A 20 1.46 -10.15 3.19
CA ILE A 20 1.03 -9.51 1.94
C ILE A 20 2.20 -9.43 0.96
N GLU A 21 3.35 -8.90 1.39
CA GLU A 21 4.51 -8.81 0.50
C GLU A 21 5.08 -10.18 0.15
N ARG A 22 4.99 -11.16 1.07
CA ARG A 22 5.37 -12.55 0.80
C ARG A 22 4.50 -13.16 -0.29
N ALA A 23 3.17 -13.07 -0.14
CA ALA A 23 2.21 -13.56 -1.12
C ALA A 23 2.33 -12.84 -2.47
N LEU A 24 2.60 -11.53 -2.44
CA LEU A 24 2.81 -10.74 -3.66
C LEU A 24 4.07 -11.20 -4.41
N SER A 25 5.19 -11.36 -3.71
CA SER A 25 6.41 -11.89 -4.30
C SER A 25 6.25 -13.31 -4.82
N ALA A 26 5.51 -14.18 -4.11
CA ALA A 26 5.21 -15.53 -4.57
C ALA A 26 4.36 -15.53 -5.85
N ALA A 27 3.30 -14.70 -5.91
CA ALA A 27 2.45 -14.59 -7.08
C ALA A 27 3.20 -14.04 -8.31
N VAL A 28 4.06 -13.04 -8.10
CA VAL A 28 4.95 -12.50 -9.15
C VAL A 28 5.95 -13.56 -9.61
N GLY A 29 6.59 -14.28 -8.68
CA GLY A 29 7.54 -15.34 -8.99
C GLY A 29 6.91 -16.50 -9.77
N ALA A 30 5.64 -16.81 -9.49
CA ALA A 30 4.86 -17.78 -10.25
C ALA A 30 4.33 -17.25 -11.61
N GLY A 31 4.51 -15.96 -11.91
CA GLY A 31 4.00 -15.33 -13.13
C GLY A 31 2.48 -15.21 -13.21
N SER A 32 1.77 -15.34 -12.07
CA SER A 32 0.31 -15.36 -12.03
C SER A 32 -0.27 -13.96 -11.87
N ALA A 33 -0.59 -13.32 -13.00
CA ALA A 33 -1.22 -12.00 -13.00
C ALA A 33 -2.58 -11.99 -12.29
N ASP A 34 -3.34 -13.08 -12.41
CA ASP A 34 -4.66 -13.18 -11.75
C ASP A 34 -4.50 -13.34 -10.23
N ALA A 35 -3.51 -14.11 -9.75
CA ALA A 35 -3.22 -14.20 -8.31
C ALA A 35 -2.79 -12.85 -7.73
N VAL A 36 -2.00 -12.06 -8.48
CA VAL A 36 -1.67 -10.67 -8.09
C VAL A 36 -2.96 -9.85 -7.96
N VAL A 37 -3.84 -9.89 -8.95
CA VAL A 37 -5.11 -9.13 -8.92
C VAL A 37 -6.01 -9.56 -7.76
N GLU A 38 -6.11 -10.86 -7.49
CA GLU A 38 -6.89 -11.37 -6.36
C GLU A 38 -6.34 -10.93 -5.01
N LEU A 39 -5.01 -10.99 -4.84
CA LEU A 39 -4.34 -10.50 -3.64
C LEU A 39 -4.58 -9.01 -3.44
N LEU A 40 -4.38 -8.20 -4.49
CA LEU A 40 -4.59 -6.74 -4.43
C LEU A 40 -6.06 -6.38 -4.17
N ALA A 41 -7.01 -7.19 -4.63
CA ALA A 41 -8.43 -6.97 -4.38
C ALA A 41 -8.82 -7.16 -2.89
N ARG A 42 -8.02 -7.92 -2.13
CA ARG A 42 -8.19 -8.16 -0.68
C ARG A 42 -7.23 -7.38 0.19
N THR A 43 -6.34 -6.60 -0.42
CA THR A 43 -5.30 -5.84 0.27
C THR A 43 -5.68 -4.38 0.32
N ARG A 44 -5.43 -3.72 1.46
CA ARG A 44 -5.49 -2.26 1.54
C ARG A 44 -4.31 -1.67 0.76
N LEU A 45 -4.63 -0.86 -0.24
CA LEU A 45 -3.63 -0.15 -1.02
C LEU A 45 -3.62 1.31 -0.64
N TYR A 46 -2.48 1.95 -0.80
CA TYR A 46 -2.29 3.34 -0.39
C TYR A 46 -1.72 4.14 -1.53
N VAL A 47 -2.29 5.33 -1.75
CA VAL A 47 -1.71 6.35 -2.63
C VAL A 47 -1.14 7.47 -1.79
N LEU A 48 0.05 7.94 -2.19
CA LEU A 48 0.67 9.12 -1.60
C LEU A 48 -0.02 10.37 -2.15
N VAL A 49 -0.44 11.26 -1.25
CA VAL A 49 -1.12 12.50 -1.58
C VAL A 49 -0.37 13.65 -0.89
N ALA A 50 -0.16 14.75 -1.61
CA ALA A 50 0.36 15.97 -0.98
C ALA A 50 -0.59 16.41 0.14
N ARG A 51 -0.08 16.75 1.31
CA ARG A 51 -0.91 17.11 2.46
C ARG A 51 -1.78 18.34 2.19
N LEU A 52 -1.21 19.35 1.51
CA LEU A 52 -1.94 20.53 1.02
C LEU A 52 -3.20 20.14 0.25
N HIS A 53 -3.12 19.05 -0.52
CA HIS A 53 -4.24 18.54 -1.29
C HIS A 53 -5.24 17.78 -0.43
N ALA A 54 -4.76 16.90 0.44
CA ALA A 54 -5.60 16.10 1.33
C ALA A 54 -6.36 16.94 2.38
N ASP A 55 -5.93 18.17 2.63
CA ASP A 55 -6.57 19.08 3.57
C ASP A 55 -7.75 19.86 2.99
N ILE A 56 -7.99 19.80 1.68
CA ILE A 56 -9.11 20.50 1.02
C ILE A 56 -10.41 19.69 1.21
N PRO A 57 -11.41 20.21 1.97
CA PRO A 57 -12.63 19.46 2.25
C PRO A 57 -13.41 19.11 0.98
N GLY A 58 -13.84 17.85 0.87
CA GLY A 58 -14.65 17.37 -0.26
C GLY A 58 -13.88 17.21 -1.58
N TRP A 59 -12.57 17.49 -1.59
CA TRP A 59 -11.76 17.29 -2.78
C TRP A 59 -10.92 16.00 -2.66
N THR A 60 -10.87 15.25 -3.76
CA THR A 60 -10.02 14.06 -3.88
C THR A 60 -9.00 14.33 -4.98
N ALA A 61 -7.73 14.33 -4.61
CA ALA A 61 -6.64 14.48 -5.56
C ALA A 61 -6.69 13.37 -6.62
N PRO A 62 -6.44 13.68 -7.91
CA PRO A 62 -6.24 12.67 -8.93
C PRO A 62 -5.17 11.66 -8.54
N LEU A 63 -5.26 10.44 -9.07
CA LEU A 63 -4.26 9.41 -8.82
C LEU A 63 -2.87 9.89 -9.28
N PRO A 64 -1.83 9.81 -8.43
CA PRO A 64 -0.49 10.21 -8.81
C PRO A 64 0.00 9.32 -9.96
N THR A 65 0.90 9.87 -10.79
CA THR A 65 1.59 9.08 -11.82
C THR A 65 3.08 9.25 -11.70
N ILE A 66 3.81 8.17 -11.96
CA ILE A 66 5.27 8.15 -11.99
C ILE A 66 5.74 7.60 -13.33
N ARG A 67 6.95 7.98 -13.74
CA ARG A 67 7.62 7.37 -14.87
C ARG A 67 8.51 6.25 -14.34
N ASP A 68 8.21 5.02 -14.70
CA ASP A 68 9.09 3.90 -14.39
C ASP A 68 10.37 4.04 -15.22
N GLU A 69 11.54 4.11 -14.58
CA GLU A 69 12.81 4.32 -15.27
C GLU A 69 13.18 3.14 -16.17
N ALA A 70 12.92 1.93 -15.70
CA ALA A 70 13.28 0.70 -16.41
C ALA A 70 12.47 0.52 -17.71
N THR A 71 11.15 0.69 -17.65
CA THR A 71 10.29 0.51 -18.83
C THR A 71 10.00 1.80 -19.58
N ARG A 72 10.37 2.95 -19.01
CA ARG A 72 9.97 4.28 -19.49
C ARG A 72 8.46 4.33 -19.73
N ARG A 73 7.64 3.72 -18.87
CA ARG A 73 6.18 3.78 -18.95
C ARG A 73 5.62 4.56 -17.78
N THR A 74 4.54 5.29 -18.03
CA THR A 74 3.79 5.96 -16.96
C THR A 74 2.97 4.93 -16.21
N CYS A 75 3.03 4.96 -14.89
CA CYS A 75 2.34 4.04 -13.99
C CYS A 75 1.68 4.82 -12.85
N VAL A 76 0.59 4.30 -12.28
CA VAL A 76 0.08 4.78 -10.99
C VAL A 76 0.79 3.99 -9.89
N PRO A 77 1.51 4.64 -8.96
CA PRO A 77 2.13 3.95 -7.83
C PRO A 77 1.11 3.73 -6.70
N VAL A 78 1.15 2.56 -6.09
CA VAL A 78 0.47 2.26 -4.83
C VAL A 78 1.40 1.52 -3.89
N LEU A 79 1.14 1.63 -2.59
CA LEU A 79 1.86 0.91 -1.55
C LEU A 79 0.94 -0.07 -0.84
N THR A 80 1.49 -1.19 -0.38
CA THR A 80 0.88 -2.07 0.62
C THR A 80 1.24 -1.60 2.03
N GLN A 81 0.52 -2.07 3.05
CA GLN A 81 0.69 -1.66 4.44
C GLN A 81 2.12 -1.89 4.96
N GLY A 82 2.73 -3.02 4.59
CA GLY A 82 4.09 -3.37 4.97
C GLY A 82 5.14 -2.42 4.39
N MET A 83 4.82 -1.71 3.31
CA MET A 83 5.70 -0.85 2.52
C MET A 83 5.43 0.65 2.71
N LEU A 84 4.55 1.03 3.63
CA LEU A 84 4.35 2.45 3.95
C LEU A 84 5.63 3.04 4.56
N PRO A 85 6.17 4.13 3.99
CA PRO A 85 7.34 4.80 4.53
C PRO A 85 7.01 5.53 5.85
N PRO A 86 8.04 5.99 6.59
CA PRO A 86 7.87 6.82 7.77
C PRO A 86 7.08 8.10 7.50
N TRP A 87 6.59 8.72 8.58
CA TRP A 87 5.85 9.97 8.50
C TRP A 87 6.64 11.13 7.92
N HIS A 88 5.92 11.97 7.18
CA HIS A 88 6.46 13.17 6.57
C HIS A 88 5.44 14.32 6.68
N PRO A 89 5.90 15.57 6.90
CA PRO A 89 5.00 16.72 7.07
C PRO A 89 4.21 17.08 5.81
N GLU A 90 4.80 16.89 4.62
CA GLU A 90 4.25 17.37 3.34
C GLU A 90 3.37 16.36 2.58
N TRP A 91 3.32 15.10 2.99
CA TRP A 91 2.54 14.09 2.30
C TRP A 91 1.94 13.07 3.25
N VAL A 92 0.81 12.53 2.84
CA VAL A 92 -0.04 11.64 3.61
C VAL A 92 -0.51 10.49 2.74
N PHE A 93 -1.07 9.46 3.36
CA PHE A 93 -1.60 8.31 2.64
C PHE A 93 -3.11 8.29 2.67
N ARG A 94 -3.68 8.01 1.50
CA ARG A 94 -5.10 7.72 1.33
C ARG A 94 -5.26 6.24 1.03
N GLU A 95 -6.11 5.56 1.80
CA GLU A 95 -6.49 4.18 1.51
C GLU A 95 -7.32 4.16 0.23
N VAL A 96 -7.02 3.20 -0.65
CA VAL A 96 -7.78 2.94 -1.87
C VAL A 96 -7.92 1.43 -2.06
N GLY A 97 -9.11 0.99 -2.46
CA GLY A 97 -9.34 -0.40 -2.87
C GLY A 97 -9.13 -0.59 -4.37
N LEU A 98 -8.85 -1.83 -4.80
CA LEU A 98 -8.68 -2.15 -6.22
C LEU A 98 -9.94 -1.80 -7.06
N GLY A 99 -11.12 -1.96 -6.48
CA GLY A 99 -12.38 -1.59 -7.13
C GLY A 99 -12.54 -0.08 -7.35
N GLU A 100 -12.05 0.76 -6.43
CA GLU A 100 -12.01 2.22 -6.62
C GLU A 100 -11.01 2.60 -7.70
N LEU A 101 -9.79 2.07 -7.63
CA LEU A 101 -8.75 2.30 -8.64
C LEU A 101 -9.26 2.00 -10.04
N ALA A 102 -10.00 0.90 -10.21
CA ALA A 102 -10.54 0.53 -11.50
C ALA A 102 -11.65 1.46 -12.03
N ARG A 103 -12.32 2.24 -11.16
CA ARG A 103 -13.34 3.24 -11.55
C ARG A 103 -12.72 4.60 -11.85
N THR A 104 -11.70 5.00 -11.11
CA THR A 104 -11.07 6.33 -11.18
C THR A 104 -9.79 6.34 -12.02
N TRP A 105 -9.49 5.23 -12.69
CA TRP A 105 -8.24 5.03 -13.41
C TRP A 105 -7.99 6.09 -14.49
N PRO A 106 -6.78 6.66 -14.59
CA PRO A 106 -6.45 7.63 -15.64
C PRO A 106 -6.52 7.00 -17.04
N TYR A 107 -7.12 7.72 -17.99
CA TYR A 107 -7.41 7.18 -19.33
C TYR A 107 -6.15 6.80 -20.13
N ASP A 108 -5.02 7.43 -19.92
CA ASP A 108 -3.77 7.26 -20.66
C ASP A 108 -2.75 6.33 -19.97
N VAL A 109 -3.02 5.92 -18.73
CA VAL A 109 -2.14 5.03 -17.95
C VAL A 109 -2.58 3.58 -18.11
N ARG A 110 -1.60 2.67 -18.25
CA ARG A 110 -1.85 1.23 -18.54
C ARG A 110 -1.25 0.28 -17.51
N ARG A 111 -0.69 0.81 -16.42
CA ARG A 111 0.10 0.06 -15.45
C ARG A 111 -0.14 0.56 -14.04
N LEU A 112 -0.40 -0.35 -13.12
CA LEU A 112 -0.28 -0.14 -11.69
C LEU A 112 1.09 -0.65 -11.24
N ALA A 113 1.81 0.19 -10.51
CA ALA A 113 3.08 -0.17 -9.89
C ALA A 113 2.85 -0.29 -8.38
N VAL A 114 2.82 -1.53 -7.88
CA VAL A 114 2.68 -1.81 -6.45
C VAL A 114 4.07 -1.84 -5.85
N ASN A 115 4.29 -1.13 -4.74
CA ASN A 115 5.55 -1.09 -4.01
C ASN A 115 6.75 -0.72 -4.91
N HIS A 116 6.53 0.21 -5.84
CA HIS A 116 7.55 0.61 -6.82
C HIS A 116 8.84 1.05 -6.12
N GLY A 117 9.99 0.61 -6.65
CA GLY A 117 11.30 0.92 -6.10
C GLY A 117 11.74 0.03 -4.92
N THR A 118 10.93 -0.94 -4.50
CA THR A 118 11.29 -1.90 -3.44
C THR A 118 11.53 -3.32 -3.99
N PRO A 119 12.17 -4.22 -3.22
CA PRO A 119 12.31 -5.63 -3.60
C PRO A 119 10.98 -6.39 -3.77
N TYR A 120 9.87 -5.84 -3.27
CA TYR A 120 8.53 -6.44 -3.32
C TYR A 120 7.64 -5.75 -4.36
N ALA A 121 8.26 -5.12 -5.36
CA ALA A 121 7.56 -4.44 -6.43
C ALA A 121 6.79 -5.44 -7.31
N ALA A 122 5.56 -5.08 -7.67
CA ALA A 122 4.75 -5.82 -8.62
C ALA A 122 4.11 -4.88 -9.64
N MET A 123 3.93 -5.38 -10.86
CA MET A 123 3.30 -4.63 -11.94
C MET A 123 2.00 -5.32 -12.36
N ALA A 124 0.89 -4.60 -12.32
CA ALA A 124 -0.39 -5.08 -12.83
C ALA A 124 -0.80 -4.29 -14.09
N ASP A 125 -1.34 -5.00 -15.09
CA ASP A 125 -1.85 -4.38 -16.31
C ASP A 125 -3.21 -3.72 -16.06
N ALA A 126 -3.34 -2.47 -16.48
CA ALA A 126 -4.51 -1.62 -16.26
C ALA A 126 -5.19 -1.20 -17.58
N ARG A 127 -5.08 -2.02 -18.65
CA ARG A 127 -5.88 -1.85 -19.87
C ARG A 127 -7.37 -1.97 -19.53
N PRO A 128 -8.29 -1.37 -20.33
CA PRO A 128 -9.72 -1.36 -20.04
C PRO A 128 -10.33 -2.75 -19.72
N GLY A 129 -9.93 -3.80 -20.44
CA GLY A 129 -10.36 -5.17 -20.17
C GLY A 129 -9.89 -5.71 -18.81
N ARG A 130 -8.69 -5.32 -18.38
CA ARG A 130 -8.12 -5.69 -17.06
C ARG A 130 -8.75 -4.90 -15.93
N LEU A 131 -9.07 -3.62 -16.14
CA LEU A 131 -9.84 -2.82 -15.16
C LEU A 131 -11.23 -3.44 -14.87
N LYS A 132 -11.89 -4.00 -15.89
CA LYS A 132 -13.14 -4.75 -15.67
C LYS A 132 -12.93 -6.00 -14.81
N ALA A 133 -11.82 -6.71 -15.02
CA ALA A 133 -11.45 -7.87 -14.20
C ALA A 133 -11.15 -7.47 -12.74
N TRP A 134 -10.47 -6.33 -12.52
CA TRP A 134 -10.22 -5.78 -11.19
C TRP A 134 -11.52 -5.47 -10.44
N ARG A 135 -12.47 -4.82 -11.11
CA ARG A 135 -13.80 -4.54 -10.53
C ARG A 135 -14.51 -5.83 -10.13
N LYS A 136 -14.56 -6.81 -11.03
CA LYS A 136 -15.18 -8.12 -10.75
C LYS A 136 -14.48 -8.84 -9.60
N ALA A 137 -13.16 -8.78 -9.51
CA ALA A 137 -12.40 -9.37 -8.41
C ALA A 137 -12.74 -8.68 -7.08
N ALA A 138 -12.74 -7.34 -7.04
CA ALA A 138 -13.10 -6.58 -5.85
C ALA A 138 -14.55 -6.84 -5.40
N GLU A 139 -15.50 -6.89 -6.33
CA GLU A 139 -16.91 -7.20 -6.04
C GLU A 139 -17.08 -8.62 -5.50
N ARG A 140 -16.41 -9.61 -6.12
CA ARG A 140 -16.47 -11.02 -5.69
C ARG A 140 -15.84 -11.24 -4.32
N LEU A 141 -14.77 -10.53 -4.00
CA LEU A 141 -13.97 -10.75 -2.78
C LEU A 141 -14.38 -9.84 -1.62
N GLY A 142 -15.25 -8.85 -1.85
CA GLY A 142 -15.76 -7.95 -0.81
C GLY A 142 -14.83 -6.79 -0.44
N GLY A 143 -13.69 -6.64 -1.14
CA GLY A 143 -12.69 -5.59 -0.87
C GLY A 143 -11.62 -6.03 0.14
N PRO A 144 -10.88 -5.06 0.73
CA PRO A 144 -9.82 -5.35 1.68
C PRO A 144 -10.30 -6.13 2.91
N GLU A 145 -9.55 -7.15 3.32
CA GLU A 145 -9.86 -7.93 4.52
C GLU A 145 -9.81 -7.06 5.79
N GLN A 146 -10.74 -7.30 6.71
CA GLN A 146 -10.85 -6.59 7.98
C GLN A 146 -10.62 -7.55 9.15
N GLY A 147 -10.15 -7.03 10.28
CA GLY A 147 -9.93 -7.85 11.48
C GLY A 147 -8.79 -8.87 11.33
N VAL A 148 -7.86 -8.62 10.40
CA VAL A 148 -6.68 -9.48 10.17
C VAL A 148 -5.52 -9.01 11.04
N LEU A 149 -4.85 -9.95 11.70
CA LEU A 149 -3.61 -9.68 12.41
C LEU A 149 -2.44 -9.59 11.43
N LEU A 150 -1.97 -8.38 11.17
CA LEU A 150 -0.79 -8.13 10.34
C LEU A 150 0.45 -7.98 11.22
N THR A 151 1.45 -8.83 10.95
CA THR A 151 2.72 -8.85 11.69
C THR A 151 3.85 -8.44 10.75
N ASP A 152 4.69 -7.51 11.21
CA ASP A 152 5.95 -7.18 10.57
C ASP A 152 7.05 -8.14 11.04
N SER A 153 7.63 -8.91 10.14
CA SER A 153 8.72 -9.85 10.45
C SER A 153 9.99 -9.15 10.96
N GLY A 154 10.17 -7.86 10.65
CA GLY A 154 11.28 -7.05 11.15
C GLY A 154 10.96 -6.32 12.47
N GLY A 155 9.72 -6.36 12.94
CA GLY A 155 9.30 -5.71 14.19
C GLY A 155 9.63 -6.53 15.45
N PRO A 156 9.42 -5.99 16.66
CA PRO A 156 9.56 -6.74 17.90
C PRO A 156 8.58 -7.90 17.96
N LEU A 157 9.08 -9.13 17.94
CA LEU A 157 8.27 -10.36 18.07
C LEU A 157 8.30 -10.95 19.48
N HIS A 158 9.30 -10.59 20.27
CA HIS A 158 9.54 -11.14 21.61
C HIS A 158 10.03 -10.05 22.58
N GLY A 159 10.00 -10.37 23.88
CA GLY A 159 10.47 -9.48 24.95
C GLY A 159 9.43 -8.43 25.39
N PRO A 160 9.77 -7.59 26.39
CA PRO A 160 8.81 -6.69 27.03
C PRO A 160 8.11 -5.72 26.08
N LEU A 161 8.83 -5.23 25.06
CA LEU A 161 8.26 -4.34 24.05
C LEU A 161 7.19 -5.03 23.21
N ALA A 162 7.46 -6.24 22.71
CA ALA A 162 6.47 -7.02 21.97
C ALA A 162 5.24 -7.34 22.84
N HIS A 163 5.45 -7.67 24.12
CA HIS A 163 4.35 -7.88 25.07
C HIS A 163 3.51 -6.60 25.24
N GLY A 164 4.15 -5.44 25.41
CA GLY A 164 3.45 -4.16 25.51
C GLY A 164 2.63 -3.84 24.26
N LEU A 165 3.19 -4.03 23.07
CA LEU A 165 2.47 -3.86 21.81
C LEU A 165 1.31 -4.85 21.64
N ALA A 166 1.50 -6.10 22.08
CA ALA A 166 0.47 -7.14 22.02
C ALA A 166 -0.78 -6.78 22.85
N LEU A 167 -0.64 -6.07 23.98
CA LEU A 167 -1.79 -5.59 24.76
C LEU A 167 -2.70 -4.65 23.93
N GLY A 168 -2.11 -3.86 23.04
CA GLY A 168 -2.83 -2.98 22.11
C GLY A 168 -3.18 -3.61 20.76
N ALA A 169 -2.80 -4.86 20.51
CA ALA A 169 -2.92 -5.48 19.17
C ALA A 169 -4.36 -5.52 18.66
N HIS A 170 -5.35 -5.65 19.54
CA HIS A 170 -6.77 -5.63 19.15
C HIS A 170 -7.18 -4.31 18.46
N LEU A 171 -6.60 -3.17 18.82
CA LEU A 171 -6.82 -1.90 18.12
C LEU A 171 -6.19 -1.93 16.72
N ALA A 172 -4.97 -2.47 16.61
CA ALA A 172 -4.31 -2.62 15.31
C ALA A 172 -5.10 -3.55 14.38
N VAL A 173 -5.57 -4.70 14.88
CA VAL A 173 -6.42 -5.64 14.15
C VAL A 173 -7.72 -4.98 13.68
N THR A 174 -8.40 -4.26 14.58
CA THR A 174 -9.67 -3.58 14.28
C THR A 174 -9.49 -2.49 13.21
N ASN A 175 -8.39 -1.74 13.29
CA ASN A 175 -8.07 -0.68 12.34
C ASN A 175 -7.30 -1.18 11.11
N GLY A 176 -7.07 -2.50 10.97
CA GLY A 176 -6.27 -3.09 9.90
C GLY A 176 -4.87 -2.47 9.80
N LEU A 177 -4.13 -2.46 10.90
CA LEU A 177 -2.76 -1.94 11.03
C LEU A 177 -1.83 -3.06 11.49
N ILE A 178 -0.52 -2.85 11.32
CA ILE A 178 0.50 -3.78 11.79
C ILE A 178 0.68 -3.60 13.30
N TRP A 179 0.51 -4.68 14.07
CA TRP A 179 0.47 -4.60 15.54
C TRP A 179 1.83 -4.34 16.19
N ASN A 180 2.92 -4.85 15.59
CA ASN A 180 4.27 -4.80 16.13
C ASN A 180 5.16 -3.76 15.45
N ARG A 181 4.59 -2.76 14.78
CA ARG A 181 5.37 -1.67 14.17
C ARG A 181 5.36 -0.45 15.07
N LEU A 182 6.56 0.11 15.30
CA LEU A 182 6.72 1.38 15.97
C LEU A 182 6.72 2.53 14.96
N GLY A 183 6.24 3.70 15.39
CA GLY A 183 6.18 4.91 14.58
C GLY A 183 4.76 5.22 14.10
N ALA A 184 4.67 5.98 13.02
CA ALA A 184 3.38 6.36 12.45
C ALA A 184 2.68 5.16 11.81
N ALA A 185 1.39 5.02 12.11
CA ALA A 185 0.50 4.07 11.46
C ALA A 185 -0.61 4.86 10.75
N TYR A 186 -1.04 4.37 9.60
CA TYR A 186 -2.01 5.05 8.73
C TYR A 186 -3.18 4.12 8.44
N GLU A 187 -4.38 4.52 8.84
CA GLU A 187 -5.60 3.87 8.35
C GLU A 187 -5.98 4.51 7.01
N ASP A 188 -6.38 5.77 7.06
CA ASP A 188 -6.65 6.66 5.94
C ASP A 188 -6.64 8.09 6.47
N TYR A 189 -5.92 9.03 5.83
CA TYR A 189 -5.74 10.37 6.39
C TYR A 189 -7.06 11.11 6.66
N ALA A 190 -8.06 10.98 5.79
CA ALA A 190 -9.33 11.67 5.96
C ALA A 190 -10.16 11.03 7.09
N ALA A 191 -10.19 9.70 7.15
CA ALA A 191 -10.83 8.95 8.24
C ALA A 191 -10.17 9.25 9.60
N ASP A 192 -8.83 9.21 9.66
CA ASP A 192 -8.05 9.50 10.86
C ASP A 192 -8.35 10.91 11.38
N ARG A 193 -8.35 11.92 10.50
CA ARG A 193 -8.73 13.28 10.88
C ARG A 193 -10.16 13.39 11.37
N ALA A 194 -11.12 12.78 10.69
CA ALA A 194 -12.52 12.81 11.08
C ALA A 194 -12.73 12.15 12.46
N ARG A 195 -12.03 11.05 12.72
CA ARG A 195 -12.04 10.33 14.00
C ARG A 195 -11.44 11.17 15.11
N LEU A 196 -10.32 11.87 14.86
CA LEU A 196 -9.65 12.71 15.85
C LEU A 196 -10.36 14.04 16.14
N ARG A 197 -11.15 14.57 15.19
CA ARG A 197 -11.89 15.83 15.39
C ARG A 197 -12.88 15.79 16.53
N ARG A 198 -13.51 14.64 16.79
CA ARG A 198 -14.54 14.53 17.84
C ARG A 198 -13.96 14.48 19.27
N PRO A 199 -12.96 13.64 19.57
CA PRO A 199 -12.38 13.57 20.91
C PRO A 199 -11.34 14.67 21.20
N TRP A 200 -10.71 15.27 20.17
CA TRP A 200 -9.55 16.14 20.35
C TRP A 200 -9.72 17.58 19.84
N GLY A 201 -10.78 17.90 19.08
CA GLY A 201 -11.07 19.25 18.58
C GLY A 201 -10.44 19.57 17.23
#